data_AF-A0A536T0Z4-F1
#
_entry.id   AF-A0A536T0Z4-F1
#
_cell.length_a   1.000
_cell.length_b   1.000
_cell.length_c   1.000
_cell.angle_alpha   90.00
_cell.angle_beta   90.00
_cell.angle_gamma   90.00
#
_symmetry.space_group_name_H-M   'P 1'
#
loop_
_entity.id
_entity.type
_entity.pdbx_description
1 polymer ?
#
loop_
_entity_poly.entity_id
_entity_poly.type
_entity_poly.pdbx_seq_one_letter_code
_entity_poly.pdbx_strand_id
1 'polypeptide(L)' 'ALATGAPVLPAASWREPDGRHVLRFEEPVAAVERDNVNEEIRLTTRAYNAALERLVLRHPEQWFWVHRRWKTSRRPKT' A
#
# COMPACT_ATOMS: atom_id res chain seq x y z
N ALA A 1 1.36 -8.46 11.47
CA ALA A 1 2.00 -7.18 11.85
C ALA A 1 1.66 -6.86 13.29
N LEU A 2 0.60 -6.08 13.59
CA LEU A 2 0.32 -5.66 14.98
C LEU A 2 0.05 -6.83 15.94
N ALA A 3 -0.77 -7.81 15.54
CA ALA A 3 -1.07 -8.96 16.39
C ALA A 3 0.09 -9.95 16.58
N THR A 4 1.08 -9.94 15.68
CA THR A 4 2.09 -11.02 15.59
C THR A 4 3.53 -10.53 15.71
N GLY A 5 3.77 -9.20 15.69
CA GLY A 5 5.10 -8.62 15.54
C GLY A 5 5.78 -8.88 14.19
N ALA A 6 5.15 -9.61 13.27
CA ALA A 6 5.79 -9.99 12.00
C ALA A 6 6.03 -8.76 11.11
N PRO A 7 7.23 -8.64 10.48
CA PRO A 7 7.54 -7.55 9.58
C PRO A 7 6.68 -7.59 8.33
N VAL A 8 6.35 -6.42 7.79
CA VAL A 8 5.62 -6.27 6.52
C VAL A 8 6.55 -5.65 5.51
N LEU A 9 6.96 -6.43 4.50
CA LEU A 9 7.79 -5.95 3.40
C LEU A 9 6.90 -5.60 2.19
N PRO A 10 6.85 -4.32 1.77
CA PRO A 10 6.22 -3.95 0.52
C PRO A 10 7.01 -4.57 -0.64
N ALA A 11 6.28 -5.10 -1.62
CA ALA A 11 6.89 -5.60 -2.84
C ALA A 11 6.00 -5.29 -4.04
N ALA A 12 6.63 -5.09 -5.19
CA ALA A 12 5.96 -4.98 -6.47
C ALA A 12 6.79 -5.65 -7.56
N SER A 13 6.10 -6.10 -8.59
CA SER A 13 6.72 -6.62 -9.81
C SER A 13 6.28 -5.85 -11.03
N TRP A 14 7.20 -5.65 -11.96
CA TRP A 14 6.93 -5.05 -13.26
C TRP A 14 7.75 -5.74 -14.34
N ARG A 15 7.37 -5.49 -15.59
CA ARG A 15 8.08 -5.97 -16.77
C ARG A 15 8.97 -4.85 -17.31
N GLU A 16 10.23 -5.18 -17.61
CA GLU A 16 11.17 -4.32 -18.31
C GLU A 16 10.94 -4.37 -19.83
N PRO A 17 11.43 -3.38 -20.61
CA PRO A 17 11.24 -3.33 -22.06
C PRO A 17 11.75 -4.58 -22.80
N ASP A 18 12.72 -5.29 -22.25
CA ASP A 18 13.28 -6.52 -22.82
C ASP A 18 12.54 -7.81 -22.39
N GLY A 19 11.41 -7.65 -21.70
CA GLY A 19 10.55 -8.76 -21.28
C GLY A 19 10.92 -9.42 -19.96
N ARG A 20 12.03 -9.03 -19.31
CA ARG A 20 12.35 -9.50 -17.96
C ARG A 20 11.32 -9.00 -16.95
N HIS A 21 11.04 -9.81 -15.93
CA HIS A 21 10.26 -9.37 -14.78
C HIS A 21 11.18 -9.06 -13.61
N VAL A 22 11.01 -7.88 -13.02
CA VAL A 22 11.67 -7.50 -11.79
C VAL A 22 10.69 -7.73 -10.65
N LEU A 23 11.14 -8.37 -9.58
CA LEU A 23 10.46 -8.38 -8.29
C LEU A 23 11.32 -7.60 -7.30
N ARG A 24 10.80 -6.47 -6.81
CA ARG A 24 11.51 -5.62 -5.87
C ARG A 24 10.80 -5.63 -4.52
N PHE A 25 11.58 -5.92 -3.48
CA PHE A 25 11.21 -5.73 -2.08
C PHE A 25 11.73 -4.38 -1.60
N GLU A 26 10.94 -3.65 -0.82
CA GLU A 26 11.38 -2.46 -0.08
C GLU A 26 11.71 -2.81 1.38
N GLU A 27 12.27 -1.82 2.07
CA GLU A 27 12.43 -1.86 3.52
C GLU A 27 11.10 -2.18 4.23
N PRO A 28 11.16 -2.93 5.35
CA PRO A 28 9.97 -3.21 6.15
C PRO A 28 9.27 -1.91 6.57
N VAL A 29 7.94 -1.89 6.47
CA VAL A 29 7.15 -0.80 7.03
C VAL A 29 7.03 -1.01 8.54
N ALA A 30 7.59 -0.08 9.30
CA ALA A 30 7.48 -0.09 10.76
C ALA A 30 6.01 0.05 11.20
N ALA A 31 5.59 -0.82 12.11
CA ALA A 31 4.36 -0.63 12.85
C ALA A 31 4.47 0.63 13.73
N VAL A 32 3.36 1.34 13.89
CA VAL A 32 3.30 2.51 14.76
C VAL A 32 2.62 2.11 16.06
N GLU A 33 3.35 2.20 17.17
CA GLU A 33 2.85 1.94 18.53
C GLU A 33 2.27 3.20 19.16
N ARG A 34 1.11 3.08 19.83
CA ARG A 34 0.36 4.16 20.48
C ARG A 34 -0.49 3.59 21.61
N ASP A 35 -0.85 4.44 22.57
CA ASP A 35 -1.71 4.06 23.70
C ASP A 35 -3.12 3.61 23.28
N ASN A 36 -3.53 3.89 22.04
CA ASN A 36 -4.81 3.51 21.48
C ASN A 36 -4.64 2.61 20.25
N VAL A 37 -5.10 1.37 20.36
CA VAL A 37 -5.05 0.35 19.29
C VAL A 37 -5.70 0.83 17.98
N ASN A 38 -6.78 1.60 18.05
CA ASN A 38 -7.40 2.15 16.83
C ASN A 38 -6.49 3.14 16.13
N GLU A 39 -5.69 3.89 16.90
CA GLU A 39 -4.72 4.82 16.35
C GLU A 39 -3.51 4.10 15.76
N GLU A 40 -3.02 3.04 16.41
CA GLU A 40 -1.97 2.16 15.86
C GLU A 40 -2.38 1.61 14.51
N ILE A 41 -3.60 1.04 14.43
CA ILE A 41 -4.17 0.50 13.19
C ILE A 41 -4.22 1.59 12.12
N ARG A 42 -4.74 2.78 12.46
CA ARG A 42 -4.91 3.89 11.53
C ARG A 42 -3.57 4.37 10.98
N LEU A 43 -2.59 4.62 11.84
CA LEU A 43 -1.28 5.15 11.45
C LEU A 43 -0.44 4.10 10.70
N THR A 44 -0.48 2.85 11.14
CA THR A 44 0.19 1.74 10.45
C THR A 44 -0.42 1.52 9.06
N THR A 45 -1.74 1.55 8.94
CA THR A 45 -2.43 1.45 7.64
C THR A 45 -2.08 2.62 6.72
N ARG A 46 -1.94 3.83 7.28
CA ARG A 46 -1.48 5.01 6.51
C ARG A 46 -0.06 4.80 5.98
N ALA A 47 0.85 4.23 6.78
CA ALA A 47 2.21 3.93 6.35
C ALA A 47 2.23 2.89 5.21
N TYR A 48 1.38 1.86 5.26
CA TYR A 48 1.23 0.92 4.16
C TYR A 48 0.74 1.58 2.87
N ASN A 49 -0.24 2.48 2.95
CA ASN A 49 -0.70 3.22 1.77
C ASN A 49 0.40 4.10 1.17
N ALA A 50 1.23 4.74 2.00
CA ALA A 50 2.36 5.52 1.51
C ALA A 50 3.41 4.64 0.80
N ALA A 51 3.65 3.42 1.29
CA ALA A 51 4.52 2.45 0.60
C ALA A 51 3.92 1.99 -0.74
N LEU A 52 2.61 1.68 -0.75
CA LEU A 52 1.89 1.33 -1.96
C LEU A 52 1.96 2.44 -3.00
N GLU A 53 1.76 3.70 -2.60
CA GLU A 53 1.86 4.86 -3.50
C GLU A 53 3.24 4.93 -4.17
N ARG A 54 4.33 4.79 -3.40
CA ARG A 54 5.69 4.76 -3.98
C ARG A 54 5.90 3.60 -4.95
N LEU A 55 5.34 2.42 -4.67
CA LEU A 55 5.40 1.27 -5.56
C LEU A 55 4.67 1.54 -6.88
N VAL A 56 3.45 2.07 -6.80
CA VAL A 56 2.62 2.39 -7.98
C VAL A 56 3.29 3.48 -8.82
N LEU A 57 3.81 4.55 -8.20
CA LEU A 57 4.41 5.68 -8.92
C LEU A 57 5.68 5.33 -9.70
N ARG A 58 6.33 4.18 -9.45
CA ARG A 58 7.47 3.72 -10.26
C ARG A 58 7.06 3.25 -11.65
N HIS A 59 5.96 2.51 -11.74
CA HIS A 59 5.43 1.96 -13.00
C HIS A 59 3.90 2.06 -13.03
N PRO A 60 3.34 3.28 -13.02
CA PRO A 60 1.88 3.47 -12.93
C PRO A 60 1.15 2.88 -14.14
N GLU A 61 1.81 2.82 -15.30
CA GLU A 61 1.30 2.22 -16.53
C GLU A 61 1.10 0.70 -16.43
N GLN A 62 1.79 0.03 -15.49
CA GLN A 62 1.68 -1.40 -15.27
C GLN A 62 0.81 -1.77 -14.07
N TRP A 63 0.27 -0.77 -13.35
CA TRP A 63 -0.65 -1.04 -12.26
C TRP A 63 -2.02 -1.48 -12.79
N PHE A 64 -2.62 -2.47 -12.15
CA PHE A 64 -3.90 -3.03 -12.57
C PHE A 64 -5.08 -2.15 -12.10
N TRP A 65 -5.35 -1.07 -12.84
CA TRP A 65 -6.37 -0.03 -12.55
C TRP A 65 -7.84 -0.47 -12.69
N VAL A 66 -8.16 -1.74 -12.43
CA VAL A 66 -9.52 -2.27 -12.62
C VAL A 66 -10.49 -1.90 -11.49
N HIS A 67 -9.97 -1.53 -10.32
CA HIS A 67 -10.79 -1.26 -9.15
C HIS A 67 -11.13 0.22 -9.02
N ARG A 68 -12.42 0.53 -8.81
CA ARG A 68 -12.87 1.84 -8.33
C ARG A 68 -12.52 2.01 -6.85
N ARG A 69 -11.23 2.21 -6.57
CA ARG A 69 -10.66 2.20 -5.21
C ARG A 69 -11.25 3.28 -4.31
N TRP A 70 -11.56 4.45 -4.88
CA TRP A 70 -12.12 5.59 -4.18
C TRP A 70 -13.63 5.64 -4.39
N LYS A 71 -14.39 5.35 -3.33
CA LYS A 71 -15.84 5.50 -3.32
C LYS A 71 -16.16 6.94 -2.94
N THR A 72 -16.61 7.76 -3.89
CA THR A 72 -17.21 9.06 -3.56
C THR A 72 -18.51 8.80 -2.79
N SER A 73 -18.67 9.43 -1.62
CA SER A 73 -19.97 9.55 -0.97
C SER A 73 -20.97 10.08 -1.99
N ARG A 74 -22.04 9.34 -2.26
CA ARG A 74 -23.18 9.90 -3.00
C ARG A 74 -23.69 11.07 -2.15
N ARG A 75 -23.71 12.28 -2.72
CA ARG A 75 -24.48 13.40 -2.15
C ARG A 75 -25.88 12.87 -1.77
N PRO A 76 -26.43 13.23 -0.60
CA PRO A 76 -27.82 12.92 -0.30
C PRO A 76 -28.69 13.43 -1.45
N LYS A 77 -29.62 12.61 -1.92
CA LYS A 77 -30.67 13.12 -2.80
C LYS A 77 -31.51 14.07 -1.94
N THR A 78 -31.46 15.37 -2.26
CA THR A 78 -32.44 16.36 -1.83
C THR A 78 -33.84 15.93 -2.21
#